data_AF-A0A1V5M1K0-F1
#
_entry.id   AF-A0A1V5M1K0-F1
#
_cell.length_a   1.000
_cell.length_b   1.000
_cell.length_c   1.000
_cell.angle_alpha   90.00
_cell.angle_beta   90.00
_cell.angle_gamma   90.00
#
_symmetry.space_group_name_H-M   'P 1'
#
loop_
_entity.id
_entity.type
_entity.pdbx_description
1 polymer ?
#
loop_
_entity_poly.entity_id
_entity_poly.type
_entity_poly.pdbx_seq_one_letter_code
_entity_poly.pdbx_strand_id
1 'polypeptide(L)'
;MNHPFDDAFFLQPTVEVARALLGALLVRTLPEGRLVGRIVETEAYLHDDPACHGVRELPDGGTIHKQTARNTAMFGAPGHAYVYFTYGNHFMFNVVTGPVGLPEAVLIRALEPLEGLEIMARNRRLDDPRQFTNGPGKLAQAFIINKTLDGHDLTQPPLQLFQGEPVTEVVTTTRIGISRAMECPYRFYEKGNAWVSRK
;
A
#
# COMPACT_ATOMS: atom_id res chain seq x y z
N MET A 1 12.76 6.74 18.77
CA MET A 1 11.92 7.69 18.02
C MET A 1 11.78 7.13 16.62
N ASN A 2 10.58 7.08 16.06
CA ASN A 2 10.39 6.55 14.71
C ASN A 2 10.72 7.65 13.71
N HIS A 3 11.55 7.34 12.72
CA HIS A 3 12.02 8.30 11.73
C HIS A 3 11.16 8.22 10.47
N PRO A 4 10.84 9.33 9.79
CA PRO A 4 10.23 9.27 8.47
C PRO A 4 11.18 8.58 7.49
N PHE A 5 10.63 7.97 6.44
CA PHE A 5 11.43 7.56 5.29
C PHE A 5 11.83 8.78 4.46
N ASP A 6 12.95 8.69 3.75
CA ASP A 6 13.41 9.70 2.81
C ASP A 6 13.19 9.25 1.35
N ASP A 7 13.39 10.16 0.40
CA ASP A 7 13.22 9.88 -1.03
C ASP A 7 14.16 8.76 -1.50
N ALA A 8 15.36 8.67 -0.94
CA ALA A 8 16.35 7.65 -1.28
C ALA A 8 15.84 6.24 -0.96
N PHE A 9 15.06 6.07 0.12
CA PHE A 9 14.39 4.82 0.41
C PHE A 9 13.41 4.42 -0.70
N PHE A 10 12.53 5.33 -1.11
CA PHE A 10 11.47 5.03 -2.08
C PHE A 10 11.97 4.89 -3.53
N LEU A 11 13.20 5.35 -3.82
CA LEU A 11 13.87 5.18 -5.12
C LEU A 11 14.56 3.82 -5.29
N GLN A 12 14.63 2.98 -4.25
CA GLN A 12 15.13 1.61 -4.35
C GLN A 12 14.20 0.74 -5.23
N PRO A 13 14.67 -0.45 -5.69
CA PRO A 13 13.82 -1.36 -6.43
C PRO A 13 12.51 -1.66 -5.68
N THR A 14 11.37 -1.56 -6.36
CA THR A 14 10.05 -1.63 -5.72
C THR A 14 9.80 -2.92 -4.95
N VAL A 15 10.39 -4.04 -5.37
CA VAL A 15 10.35 -5.30 -4.60
C VAL A 15 11.08 -5.18 -3.27
N GLU A 16 12.23 -4.49 -3.23
CA GLU A 16 12.99 -4.25 -2.00
C GLU A 16 12.22 -3.31 -1.07
N VAL A 17 11.66 -2.23 -1.61
CA VAL A 17 10.80 -1.30 -0.86
C VAL A 17 9.59 -2.03 -0.29
N ALA A 18 8.91 -2.87 -1.08
CA ALA A 18 7.74 -3.62 -0.62
C ALA A 18 8.06 -4.52 0.58
N ARG A 19 9.24 -5.15 0.58
CA ARG A 19 9.71 -5.97 1.71
C ARG A 19 10.11 -5.12 2.91
N ALA A 20 10.85 -4.04 2.67
CA ALA A 20 11.35 -3.15 3.73
C ALA A 20 10.24 -2.35 4.41
N LEU A 21 9.11 -2.13 3.74
CA LEU A 21 7.91 -1.55 4.34
C LEU A 21 7.23 -2.47 5.36
N LEU A 22 7.51 -3.78 5.38
CA LEU A 22 7.00 -4.65 6.44
C LEU A 22 7.61 -4.25 7.79
N GLY A 23 6.76 -3.95 8.77
CA GLY A 23 7.15 -3.41 10.07
C GLY A 23 7.10 -1.89 10.17
N ALA A 24 7.04 -1.17 9.04
CA ALA A 24 6.82 0.27 9.04
C ALA A 24 5.45 0.65 9.61
N LEU A 25 5.32 1.90 10.05
CA LEU A 25 4.09 2.43 10.66
C LEU A 25 3.39 3.40 9.71
N LEU A 26 2.12 3.11 9.42
CA LEU A 26 1.20 4.05 8.81
C LEU A 26 0.50 4.84 9.91
N VAL A 27 0.62 6.15 9.86
CA VAL A 27 0.03 7.08 10.82
C VAL A 27 -0.98 7.97 10.11
N ARG A 28 -2.19 8.04 10.65
CA ARG A 28 -3.24 8.95 10.19
C ARG A 28 -3.69 9.84 11.32
N THR A 29 -3.68 11.15 11.09
CA THR A 29 -4.20 12.14 12.04
C THR A 29 -5.57 12.62 11.55
N LEU A 30 -6.60 12.40 12.36
CA LEU A 30 -7.97 12.85 12.14
C LEU A 30 -8.38 13.84 13.24
N PRO A 31 -9.41 14.67 13.04
CA PRO A 31 -9.96 15.53 14.09
C PRO A 31 -10.36 14.75 15.36
N GLU A 32 -10.82 13.51 15.22
CA GLU A 32 -11.25 12.64 16.32
C GLU A 32 -10.09 11.96 17.05
N GLY A 33 -8.88 11.98 16.48
CA GLY A 33 -7.70 11.34 17.06
C GLY A 33 -6.75 10.75 16.04
N ARG A 34 -5.69 10.13 16.55
CA ARG A 34 -4.63 9.50 15.76
C ARG A 34 -4.90 8.00 15.59
N LEU A 35 -4.60 7.50 14.40
CA LEU A 35 -4.65 6.08 14.05
C LEU A 35 -3.23 5.63 13.70
N VAL A 36 -2.83 4.48 14.22
CA VAL A 36 -1.52 3.88 13.89
C VAL A 36 -1.72 2.41 13.57
N GLY A 37 -1.09 1.96 12.47
CA GLY A 37 -1.05 0.57 12.10
C GLY A 37 0.33 0.18 11.59
N ARG A 38 0.82 -0.97 12.00
CA ARG A 38 2.08 -1.56 11.51
C ARG A 38 1.81 -2.35 10.25
N ILE A 39 2.58 -2.13 9.20
CA ILE A 39 2.42 -2.82 7.91
C ILE A 39 2.87 -4.27 8.04
N VAL A 40 1.97 -5.21 7.72
CA VAL A 40 2.23 -6.67 7.85
C VAL A 40 2.05 -7.43 6.54
N GLU A 41 1.54 -6.77 5.49
CA GLU A 41 1.38 -7.37 4.16
C GLU A 41 1.43 -6.28 3.07
N THR A 42 2.21 -6.54 2.03
CA THR A 42 2.42 -5.65 0.87
C THR A 42 2.41 -6.43 -0.45
N GLU A 43 2.13 -5.72 -1.56
CA GLU A 43 2.34 -6.23 -2.92
C GLU A 43 3.12 -5.22 -3.76
N ALA A 44 4.07 -5.68 -4.56
CA ALA A 44 4.81 -4.86 -5.52
C ALA A 44 4.14 -4.88 -6.90
N TYR A 45 4.10 -3.71 -7.54
CA TYR A 45 3.68 -3.51 -8.92
C TYR A 45 4.75 -2.73 -9.66
N LEU A 46 5.28 -3.32 -10.73
CA LEU A 46 6.46 -2.85 -11.44
C LEU A 46 6.09 -2.21 -12.79
N HIS A 47 7.00 -1.44 -13.36
CA HIS A 47 6.81 -0.82 -14.67
C HIS A 47 6.84 -1.83 -15.83
N ASP A 48 7.41 -3.01 -15.62
CA ASP A 48 7.45 -4.13 -16.57
C ASP A 48 6.42 -5.23 -16.24
N ASP A 49 5.51 -4.98 -15.31
CA ASP A 49 4.52 -5.95 -14.83
C ASP A 49 3.14 -5.73 -15.47
N PRO A 50 2.59 -6.68 -16.24
CA PRO A 50 1.28 -6.55 -16.86
C PRO A 50 0.08 -6.41 -15.90
N ALA A 51 0.27 -6.69 -14.61
CA ALA A 51 -0.74 -6.43 -13.57
C ALA A 51 -0.72 -4.99 -13.03
N CYS A 52 0.31 -4.20 -13.35
CA CYS A 52 0.46 -2.82 -12.94
C CYS A 52 -0.48 -1.89 -13.71
N HIS A 53 -1.12 -0.94 -13.00
CA HIS A 53 -2.07 -0.01 -13.60
C HIS A 53 -1.46 0.95 -14.63
N GLY A 54 -0.15 1.18 -14.58
CA GLY A 54 0.55 1.99 -15.56
C GLY A 54 0.99 1.22 -16.79
N VAL A 55 0.85 -0.12 -16.81
CA VAL A 55 1.33 -0.97 -17.90
C VAL A 55 0.16 -1.41 -18.78
N ARG A 56 0.32 -1.24 -20.09
CA ARG A 56 -0.65 -1.68 -21.08
C ARG A 56 0.02 -2.59 -22.10
N GLU A 57 -0.50 -3.79 -22.23
CA GLU A 57 -0.15 -4.71 -23.31
C GLU A 57 -0.67 -4.21 -24.67
N LEU A 58 0.16 -4.37 -25.69
CA LEU A 58 -0.13 -4.10 -27.08
C LEU A 58 -0.56 -5.39 -27.79
N PRO A 59 -1.28 -5.28 -28.93
CA PRO A 59 -1.72 -6.46 -29.69
C PRO A 59 -0.59 -7.35 -30.21
N ASP A 60 0.61 -6.81 -30.37
CA ASP A 60 1.82 -7.51 -30.83
C ASP A 60 2.59 -8.21 -29.70
N GLY A 61 2.08 -8.17 -28.46
CA GLY A 61 2.71 -8.76 -27.29
C GLY A 61 3.71 -7.84 -26.58
N GLY A 62 3.93 -6.61 -27.08
CA GLY A 62 4.72 -5.60 -26.38
C GLY A 62 3.95 -4.97 -25.20
N THR A 63 4.64 -4.17 -24.40
CA THR A 63 4.04 -3.35 -23.34
C THR A 63 4.43 -1.88 -23.50
N ILE A 64 3.54 -0.98 -23.08
CA ILE A 64 3.81 0.45 -22.97
C ILE A 64 3.41 0.96 -21.59
N HIS A 65 4.05 2.04 -21.15
CA HIS A 65 3.58 2.78 -19.98
C HIS A 65 2.51 3.78 -20.43
N LYS A 66 1.33 3.72 -19.82
CA LYS A 66 0.21 4.62 -20.14
C LYS A 66 -0.32 5.31 -18.89
N GLN A 67 -0.01 6.60 -18.81
CA GLN A 67 -0.60 7.49 -17.82
C GLN A 67 -2.03 7.88 -18.23
N THR A 68 -2.91 7.93 -17.23
CA THR A 68 -4.33 8.30 -17.32
C THR A 68 -4.69 9.12 -16.08
N ALA A 69 -5.80 9.87 -16.12
CA ALA A 69 -6.28 10.62 -14.96
C ALA A 69 -6.44 9.77 -13.68
N ARG A 70 -6.67 8.45 -13.81
CA ARG A 70 -6.85 7.54 -12.69
C ARG A 70 -5.53 7.12 -12.02
N ASN A 71 -4.44 7.01 -12.78
CA ASN A 71 -3.16 6.48 -12.30
C ASN A 71 -2.04 7.54 -12.32
N THR A 72 -2.34 8.81 -12.63
CA THR A 72 -1.35 9.90 -12.66
C THR A 72 -0.46 9.94 -11.42
N ALA A 73 -1.01 9.76 -10.21
CA ALA A 73 -0.21 9.76 -8.99
C ALA A 73 0.86 8.66 -8.97
N MET A 74 0.61 7.49 -9.58
CA MET A 74 1.59 6.40 -9.70
C MET A 74 2.83 6.77 -10.53
N PHE A 75 2.71 7.75 -11.42
CA PHE A 75 3.82 8.28 -12.22
C PHE A 75 4.50 9.49 -11.54
N GLY A 76 4.04 9.86 -10.35
CA GLY A 76 4.49 11.04 -9.61
C GLY A 76 5.78 10.82 -8.82
N ALA A 77 5.97 11.63 -7.80
CA ALA A 77 7.14 11.54 -6.93
C ALA A 77 7.11 10.29 -6.05
N PRO A 78 8.27 9.64 -5.79
CA PRO A 78 8.37 8.52 -4.86
C PRO A 78 7.97 8.94 -3.44
N GLY A 79 7.52 8.00 -2.62
CA GLY A 79 7.04 8.30 -1.26
C GLY A 79 5.69 9.01 -1.20
N HIS A 80 5.01 9.19 -2.34
CA HIS A 80 3.67 9.76 -2.38
C HIS A 80 2.61 8.65 -2.39
N ALA A 81 1.40 8.98 -1.93
CA ALA A 81 0.27 8.08 -1.95
C ALA A 81 -0.30 7.96 -3.37
N TYR A 82 -0.54 6.73 -3.82
CA TYR A 82 -1.40 6.45 -4.96
C TYR A 82 -2.69 5.78 -4.46
N VAL A 83 -3.81 6.52 -4.55
CA VAL A 83 -5.12 6.09 -4.06
C VAL A 83 -6.13 6.02 -5.20
N TYR A 84 -6.68 4.82 -5.42
CA TYR A 84 -7.70 4.61 -6.43
C TYR A 84 -8.89 3.84 -5.89
N PHE A 85 -10.06 4.09 -6.48
CA PHE A 85 -11.30 3.40 -6.15
C PHE A 85 -11.47 2.16 -7.05
N THR A 86 -11.87 1.04 -6.48
CA THR A 86 -12.05 -0.21 -7.22
C THR A 86 -13.36 -0.92 -6.88
N TYR A 87 -13.88 -1.65 -7.86
CA TYR A 87 -15.09 -2.48 -7.80
C TYR A 87 -16.30 -1.79 -7.13
N GLY A 88 -16.42 -0.47 -7.28
CA GLY A 88 -17.55 0.30 -6.78
C GLY A 88 -17.62 0.47 -5.25
N ASN A 89 -16.70 -0.11 -4.48
CA ASN A 89 -16.88 -0.28 -3.03
C ASN A 89 -15.69 0.14 -2.17
N HIS A 90 -14.45 0.09 -2.68
CA HIS A 90 -13.26 0.25 -1.83
C HIS A 90 -12.17 1.12 -2.47
N PHE A 91 -11.50 1.91 -1.63
CA PHE A 91 -10.22 2.53 -1.99
C PHE A 91 -9.08 1.56 -1.74
N MET A 92 -8.04 1.67 -2.57
CA MET A 92 -6.77 0.98 -2.43
C MET A 92 -5.68 2.00 -2.21
N PHE A 93 -4.81 1.76 -1.21
CA PHE A 93 -3.73 2.65 -0.82
C PHE A 93 -2.38 2.06 -1.24
N ASN A 94 -1.64 2.79 -2.06
CA ASN A 94 -0.32 2.40 -2.54
C ASN A 94 0.69 3.49 -2.20
N VAL A 95 1.95 3.10 -2.10
CA VAL A 95 3.10 3.98 -1.93
C VAL A 95 3.86 3.99 -3.25
N VAL A 96 4.01 5.15 -3.87
CA VAL A 96 4.75 5.32 -5.13
C VAL A 96 6.23 5.08 -4.88
N THR A 97 6.85 4.32 -5.76
CA THR A 97 8.27 3.96 -5.71
C THR A 97 8.92 4.15 -7.07
N GLY A 98 10.24 4.08 -7.13
CA GLY A 98 10.99 4.26 -8.37
C GLY A 98 10.98 5.71 -8.89
N PRO A 99 11.59 5.96 -10.06
CA PRO A 99 11.76 7.30 -10.59
C PRO A 99 10.45 7.88 -11.15
N VAL A 100 10.30 9.20 -11.06
CA VAL A 100 9.19 9.96 -11.66
C VAL A 100 9.01 9.59 -13.14
N GLY A 101 7.77 9.36 -13.54
CA GLY A 101 7.42 8.98 -14.91
C GLY A 101 7.45 7.48 -15.20
N LEU A 102 7.93 6.64 -14.27
CA LEU A 102 7.74 5.19 -14.33
C LEU A 102 6.63 4.76 -13.37
N PRO A 103 5.70 3.88 -13.81
CA PRO A 103 4.64 3.42 -12.95
C PRO A 103 5.13 2.29 -12.04
N GLU A 104 5.49 2.63 -10.82
CA GLU A 104 5.85 1.67 -9.79
C GLU A 104 5.23 2.04 -8.45
N ALA A 105 4.71 1.04 -7.74
CA ALA A 105 4.14 1.26 -6.42
C ALA A 105 4.06 -0.02 -5.59
N VAL A 106 3.98 0.18 -4.28
CA VAL A 106 3.69 -0.86 -3.30
C VAL A 106 2.26 -0.70 -2.79
N LEU A 107 1.40 -1.69 -3.03
CA LEU A 107 0.08 -1.77 -2.40
C LEU A 107 0.26 -2.18 -0.93
N ILE A 108 -0.32 -1.41 -0.01
CA ILE A 108 -0.43 -1.82 1.39
C ILE A 108 -1.70 -2.65 1.55
N ARG A 109 -1.55 -3.90 1.98
CA ARG A 109 -2.66 -4.86 2.03
C ARG A 109 -3.22 -5.09 3.40
N ALA A 110 -2.37 -5.07 4.42
CA ALA A 110 -2.83 -5.24 5.78
C ALA A 110 -1.96 -4.51 6.78
N LEU A 111 -2.62 -4.09 7.87
CA LEU A 111 -1.98 -3.49 9.02
C LEU A 111 -2.33 -4.29 10.28
N GLU A 112 -1.41 -4.37 11.23
CA GLU A 112 -1.71 -4.62 12.64
C GLU A 112 -2.06 -3.27 13.30
N PRO A 113 -3.31 -3.04 13.77
CA PRO A 113 -3.70 -1.83 14.48
C PRO A 113 -2.96 -1.69 15.81
N LEU A 114 -2.40 -0.51 16.06
CA LEU A 114 -1.66 -0.19 17.29
C LEU A 114 -2.31 0.93 18.11
N GLU A 115 -2.97 1.88 17.46
CA GLU A 115 -3.59 3.04 18.12
C GLU A 115 -4.87 3.45 17.39
N GLY A 116 -5.87 3.94 18.13
CA GLY A 116 -7.13 4.44 17.56
C GLY A 116 -8.16 3.36 17.25
N LEU A 117 -8.15 2.25 18.00
CA LEU A 117 -9.02 1.10 17.76
C LEU A 117 -10.51 1.47 17.82
N GLU A 118 -10.95 2.35 18.72
CA GLU A 118 -12.37 2.76 18.78
C GLU A 118 -12.78 3.59 17.55
N ILE A 119 -11.85 4.38 17.00
CA ILE A 119 -12.10 5.14 15.76
C ILE A 119 -12.19 4.16 14.58
N MET A 120 -11.28 3.18 14.49
CA MET A 120 -11.34 2.15 13.45
C MET A 120 -12.64 1.34 13.52
N ALA A 121 -13.08 0.96 14.73
CA ALA A 121 -14.33 0.25 14.96
C ALA A 121 -15.54 1.03 14.40
N ARG A 122 -15.62 2.33 14.71
CA ARG A 122 -16.67 3.23 14.17
C ARG A 122 -16.61 3.36 12.65
N ASN A 123 -15.41 3.55 12.09
CA ASN A 123 -15.22 3.69 10.64
C ASN A 123 -15.61 2.41 9.89
N ARG A 124 -15.34 1.24 10.50
CA ARG A 124 -15.66 -0.08 9.94
C ARG A 124 -17.07 -0.56 10.28
N ARG A 125 -17.72 0.05 11.27
CA ARG A 125 -19.02 -0.37 11.84
C ARG A 125 -18.99 -1.83 12.32
N LEU A 126 -17.91 -2.21 13.00
CA LEU A 126 -17.64 -3.57 13.47
C LEU A 126 -16.89 -3.51 14.80
N ASP A 127 -17.08 -4.53 15.63
CA ASP A 127 -16.43 -4.63 16.94
C ASP A 127 -15.18 -5.52 16.94
N ASP A 128 -15.04 -6.45 15.96
CA ASP A 128 -13.89 -7.35 15.88
C ASP A 128 -12.66 -6.65 15.29
N PRO A 129 -11.61 -6.35 16.11
CA PRO A 129 -10.43 -5.63 15.64
C PRO A 129 -9.64 -6.37 14.56
N ARG A 130 -9.79 -7.71 14.51
CA ARG A 130 -9.13 -8.55 13.52
C ARG A 130 -9.62 -8.25 12.11
N GLN A 131 -10.83 -7.68 11.97
CA GLN A 131 -11.46 -7.35 10.69
C GLN A 131 -11.33 -5.87 10.29
N PHE A 132 -10.56 -5.07 11.06
CA PHE A 132 -10.43 -3.65 10.76
C PHE A 132 -9.53 -3.42 9.56
N THR A 133 -8.38 -4.10 9.52
CA THR A 133 -7.28 -3.78 8.62
C THR A 133 -6.68 -4.99 7.90
N ASN A 134 -7.28 -6.18 8.01
CA ASN A 134 -6.82 -7.41 7.35
C ASN A 134 -7.24 -7.51 5.87
N GLY A 135 -7.02 -6.43 5.11
CA GLY A 135 -7.32 -6.36 3.69
C GLY A 135 -7.27 -4.92 3.17
N PRO A 136 -6.89 -4.68 1.90
CA PRO A 136 -6.54 -3.34 1.43
C PRO A 136 -7.74 -2.37 1.41
N GLY A 137 -8.92 -2.86 1.03
CA GLY A 137 -10.16 -2.06 1.14
C GLY A 137 -10.61 -1.83 2.59
N LYS A 138 -10.32 -2.79 3.48
CA LYS A 138 -10.69 -2.71 4.90
C LYS A 138 -9.84 -1.67 5.61
N LEU A 139 -8.51 -1.72 5.45
CA LEU A 139 -7.61 -0.75 6.05
C LEU A 139 -7.87 0.66 5.53
N ALA A 140 -8.15 0.82 4.23
CA ALA A 140 -8.46 2.13 3.67
C ALA A 140 -9.71 2.73 4.33
N GLN A 141 -10.75 1.92 4.56
CA GLN A 141 -11.94 2.36 5.31
C GLN A 141 -11.62 2.66 6.78
N ALA A 142 -10.88 1.78 7.47
CA ALA A 142 -10.53 1.98 8.88
C ALA A 142 -9.75 3.29 9.10
N PHE A 143 -8.88 3.66 8.15
CA PHE A 143 -8.04 4.86 8.20
C PHE A 143 -8.65 6.08 7.48
N ILE A 144 -9.88 5.98 6.96
CA ILE A 144 -10.52 7.02 6.13
C ILE A 144 -9.59 7.50 4.99
N ILE A 145 -8.92 6.55 4.32
CA ILE A 145 -8.13 6.81 3.13
C ILE A 145 -9.06 6.77 1.92
N ASN A 146 -9.13 7.90 1.22
CA ASN A 146 -9.97 8.07 0.03
C ASN A 146 -9.25 8.92 -1.02
N LYS A 147 -9.93 9.23 -2.12
CA LYS A 147 -9.36 9.94 -3.27
C LYS A 147 -8.73 11.30 -2.93
N THR A 148 -9.13 11.97 -1.84
CA THR A 148 -8.54 13.26 -1.44
C THR A 148 -7.07 13.15 -1.01
N LEU A 149 -6.59 11.92 -0.75
CA LEU A 149 -5.19 11.64 -0.42
C LEU A 149 -4.39 11.09 -1.60
N ASP A 150 -4.97 11.04 -2.80
CA ASP A 150 -4.21 10.65 -3.99
C ASP A 150 -3.18 11.74 -4.33
N GLY A 151 -1.92 11.34 -4.50
CA GLY A 151 -0.77 12.23 -4.66
C GLY A 151 -0.27 12.87 -3.36
N HIS A 152 -0.75 12.46 -2.18
CA HIS A 152 -0.32 13.02 -0.90
C HIS A 152 1.11 12.58 -0.52
N ASP A 153 1.96 13.52 -0.09
CA ASP A 153 3.31 13.26 0.42
C ASP A 153 3.28 12.54 1.78
N LEU A 154 3.77 11.29 1.83
CA LEU A 154 3.73 10.45 3.02
C LEU A 154 4.78 10.82 4.08
N THR A 155 5.54 11.89 3.90
CA THR A 155 6.34 12.51 4.96
C THR A 155 5.55 13.53 5.79
N GLN A 156 4.41 14.00 5.27
CA GLN A 156 3.62 15.09 5.85
C GLN A 156 2.25 14.65 6.40
N PRO A 157 1.75 15.29 7.46
CA PRO A 157 0.36 15.07 7.88
C PRO A 157 -0.61 15.45 6.75
N PRO A 158 -1.81 14.84 6.69
CA PRO A 158 -2.41 14.00 7.73
C PRO A 158 -2.14 12.50 7.59
N LEU A 159 -1.45 12.02 6.55
CA LEU A 159 -1.12 10.60 6.35
C LEU A 159 0.38 10.44 6.18
N GLN A 160 1.03 9.71 7.10
CA GLN A 160 2.49 9.63 7.15
C GLN A 160 2.99 8.19 7.28
N LEU A 161 4.17 7.93 6.74
CA LEU A 161 4.92 6.69 6.93
C LEU A 161 6.16 6.93 7.80
N PHE A 162 6.32 6.08 8.80
CA PHE A 162 7.49 6.06 9.65
C PHE A 162 8.15 4.69 9.63
N GLN A 163 9.46 4.68 9.77
CA GLN A 163 10.23 3.47 10.05
C GLN A 163 9.72 2.81 11.34
N GLY A 164 9.71 1.49 11.34
CA GLY A 164 9.40 0.67 12.51
C GLY A 164 10.36 -0.50 12.59
N GLU A 165 10.05 -1.47 13.46
CA GLU A 165 10.88 -2.64 13.65
C GLU A 165 10.81 -3.57 12.41
N PRO A 166 11.95 -3.90 11.78
CA PRO A 166 11.97 -4.77 10.61
C PRO A 166 11.40 -6.17 10.90
N VAL A 167 10.64 -6.70 9.95
CA VAL A 167 10.14 -8.07 10.03
C VAL A 167 11.24 -9.08 9.66
N THR A 168 11.48 -10.07 10.52
CA THR A 168 12.55 -11.07 10.35
C THR A 168 12.13 -12.25 9.46
N GLU A 169 10.92 -12.78 9.64
CA GLU A 169 10.39 -13.89 8.85
C GLU A 169 9.36 -13.41 7.83
N VAL A 170 9.80 -13.18 6.59
CA VAL A 170 8.94 -12.72 5.49
C VAL A 170 8.58 -13.90 4.57
N VAL A 171 7.27 -14.15 4.40
CA VAL A 171 6.77 -15.05 3.35
C VAL A 171 6.69 -14.29 2.03
N THR A 172 7.15 -14.94 0.96
CA THR A 172 7.13 -14.42 -0.41
C THR A 172 6.26 -15.33 -1.26
N THR A 173 5.27 -14.76 -1.94
CA THR A 173 4.25 -15.55 -2.64
C THR A 173 3.53 -14.73 -3.72
N THR A 174 2.55 -15.33 -4.38
CA THR A 174 1.79 -14.71 -5.46
C THR A 174 0.79 -13.68 -4.93
N ARG A 175 0.49 -12.70 -5.78
CA ARG A 175 -0.43 -11.59 -5.49
C ARG A 175 -1.89 -12.03 -5.57
N ILE A 176 -2.77 -11.27 -4.93
CA ILE A 176 -4.19 -11.58 -4.78
C ILE A 176 -5.04 -10.64 -5.61
N GLY A 177 -5.97 -11.21 -6.39
CA GLY A 177 -6.99 -10.44 -7.12
C GLY A 177 -6.50 -9.86 -8.44
N ILE A 178 -5.41 -10.40 -9.00
CA ILE A 178 -4.91 -10.08 -10.34
C ILE A 178 -5.22 -11.20 -11.33
N SER A 179 -5.33 -10.87 -12.60
CA SER A 179 -5.59 -11.82 -13.71
C SER A 179 -4.41 -12.02 -14.66
N ARG A 180 -3.32 -11.28 -14.44
CA ARG A 180 -2.08 -11.28 -15.23
C ARG A 180 -0.90 -11.38 -14.29
N ALA A 181 0.24 -11.91 -14.76
CA ALA A 181 1.45 -12.07 -13.94
C ALA A 181 1.15 -12.70 -12.57
N MET A 182 0.32 -13.74 -12.58
CA MET A 182 -0.24 -14.39 -11.39
C MET A 182 0.80 -15.27 -10.69
N GLU A 183 1.78 -15.74 -11.44
CA GLU A 183 2.92 -16.55 -11.03
C GLU A 183 4.04 -15.72 -10.39
N CYS A 184 4.07 -14.40 -10.62
CA CYS A 184 5.11 -13.54 -10.07
C CYS A 184 4.98 -13.43 -8.54
N PRO A 185 6.05 -13.73 -7.78
CA PRO A 185 6.01 -13.78 -6.32
C PRO A 185 6.20 -12.39 -5.68
N TYR A 186 5.34 -11.45 -6.07
CA TYR A 186 5.43 -10.03 -5.68
C TYR A 186 4.52 -9.68 -4.49
N ARG A 187 4.10 -10.66 -3.69
CA ARG A 187 3.41 -10.46 -2.41
C ARG A 187 4.32 -10.85 -1.25
N PHE A 188 4.37 -9.99 -0.24
CA PHE A 188 5.20 -10.16 0.94
C PHE A 188 4.37 -9.99 2.21
N TYR A 189 4.55 -10.87 3.19
CA TYR A 189 3.89 -10.72 4.48
C TYR A 189 4.69 -11.30 5.65
N GLU A 190 4.41 -10.82 6.85
CA GLU A 190 5.00 -11.34 8.09
C GLU A 190 4.45 -12.73 8.43
N LYS A 191 5.34 -13.72 8.50
CA LYS A 191 5.00 -15.10 8.81
C LYS A 191 4.36 -15.19 10.19
N GLY A 192 3.26 -15.94 10.30
CA GLY A 192 2.58 -16.15 11.58
C GLY A 192 1.72 -14.96 12.04
N ASN A 193 1.91 -13.77 11.49
CA ASN A 193 1.12 -12.60 11.86
C ASN A 193 -0.36 -12.84 11.55
N ALA A 194 -1.20 -12.54 12.53
CA ALA A 194 -2.60 -12.89 12.44
C ALA A 194 -3.40 -11.85 11.62
N TRP A 195 -2.87 -10.66 11.36
CA TRP A 195 -3.52 -9.57 10.61
C TRP A 195 -3.31 -9.64 9.10
N VAL A 196 -2.47 -10.57 8.63
CA VAL A 196 -2.33 -10.90 7.20
C VAL A 196 -3.69 -11.25 6.62
N SER A 197 -4.04 -10.65 5.48
CA SER A 197 -5.38 -10.76 4.88
C SER A 197 -5.69 -12.17 4.39
N ARG A 198 -4.68 -12.86 3.87
CA ARG A 198 -4.78 -14.25 3.39
C ARG A 198 -3.41 -14.92 3.50
N LYS A 199 -3.35 -16.10 4.12
CA LYS A 199 -2.11 -16.88 4.22
C LYS A 199 -1.90 -17.68 2.95
#